data_AF-A0A957WVZ5-F1
#
_entry.id   AF-A0A957WVZ5-F1
#
_cell.length_a   1.000
_cell.length_b   1.000
_cell.length_c   1.000
_cell.angle_alpha   90.00
_cell.angle_beta   90.00
_cell.angle_gamma   90.00
#
_symmetry.space_group_name_H-M   'P 1'
#
loop_
_entity.id
_entity.type
_entity.pdbx_description
1 polymer ?
#
loop_
_entity_poly.entity_id
_entity_poly.type
_entity_poly.pdbx_seq_one_letter_code
_entity_poly.pdbx_strand_id
1 'polypeptide(L)'
;WRMRVQQLEDRPTAPFHYTVYRLGDAFWVTTGGEPYSVIQSELRRRFPHHPILFSPLAHDFQVAYLLPSDRYGRGLYQEEPSILAQGCLEILIEAIAERIMELLWCALPSSPTSTATCLHLKPPWQIYVNTLPIFS
;
A
#
# COMPACT_ATOMS: atom_id res chain seq x y z
N TRP A 1 -16.94 5.06 10.15
CA TRP A 1 -16.38 3.86 9.50
C TRP A 1 -17.47 2.85 9.14
N ARG A 2 -18.43 2.53 10.04
CA ARG A 2 -19.53 1.56 9.77
C ARG A 2 -20.30 1.83 8.47
N MET A 3 -20.75 3.07 8.23
CA MET A 3 -21.45 3.44 6.99
C MET A 3 -20.60 3.26 5.72
N ARG A 4 -19.27 3.38 5.84
CA ARG A 4 -18.35 3.15 4.69
C ARG A 4 -18.21 1.66 4.41
N VAL A 5 -18.04 0.85 5.46
CA VAL A 5 -17.96 -0.61 5.35
C VAL A 5 -19.25 -1.22 4.78
N GLN A 6 -20.42 -0.69 5.14
CA GLN A 6 -21.71 -1.15 4.61
C GLN A 6 -21.89 -0.95 3.09
N GLN A 7 -21.10 -0.08 2.46
CA GLN A 7 -21.16 0.15 1.02
C GLN A 7 -20.25 -0.81 0.24
N LEU A 8 -19.45 -1.61 0.93
CA LEU A 8 -18.54 -2.56 0.32
C LEU A 8 -19.28 -3.86 0.02
N GLU A 9 -18.96 -4.44 -1.12
CA GLU A 9 -19.50 -5.75 -1.48
C GLU A 9 -18.85 -6.84 -0.63
N ASP A 10 -19.66 -7.75 -0.10
CA ASP A 10 -19.17 -8.90 0.66
C ASP A 10 -18.55 -9.93 -0.30
N ARG A 11 -17.25 -9.77 -0.52
CA ARG A 11 -16.43 -10.62 -1.37
C ARG A 11 -15.27 -11.15 -0.55
N PRO A 12 -14.69 -12.32 -0.89
CA PRO A 12 -13.54 -12.88 -0.18
C PRO A 12 -12.24 -12.10 -0.44
N THR A 13 -12.19 -11.31 -1.51
CA THR A 13 -11.08 -10.42 -1.83
C THR A 13 -11.59 -9.09 -2.39
N ALA A 14 -10.83 -8.02 -2.17
CA ALA A 14 -11.10 -6.71 -2.72
C ALA A 14 -9.83 -6.09 -3.32
N PRO A 15 -9.96 -5.25 -4.38
CA PRO A 15 -8.84 -4.45 -4.84
C PRO A 15 -8.47 -3.41 -3.76
N PHE A 16 -7.18 -3.21 -3.57
CA PHE A 16 -6.63 -2.21 -2.68
C PHE A 16 -5.57 -1.39 -3.40
N HIS A 17 -5.81 -0.08 -3.47
CA HIS A 17 -5.06 0.83 -4.32
C HIS A 17 -3.90 1.49 -3.57
N TYR A 18 -2.78 1.56 -4.26
CA TYR A 18 -1.60 2.29 -3.83
C TYR A 18 -0.94 2.96 -5.03
N THR A 19 -0.07 3.93 -4.78
CA THR A 19 0.75 4.53 -5.82
C THR A 19 2.15 4.79 -5.28
N VAL A 20 3.16 4.64 -6.15
CA VAL A 20 4.55 5.01 -5.89
C VAL A 20 5.00 5.94 -7.00
N TYR A 21 5.33 7.17 -6.62
CA TYR A 21 5.97 8.15 -7.49
C TYR A 21 7.45 8.19 -7.20
N ARG A 22 8.27 8.24 -8.25
CA ARG A 22 9.69 8.54 -8.13
C ARG A 22 9.93 10.03 -8.34
N LEU A 23 10.68 10.65 -7.43
CA LEU A 23 11.01 12.07 -7.40
C LEU A 23 12.54 12.21 -7.28
N GLY A 24 13.24 12.12 -8.42
CA GLY A 24 14.71 12.00 -8.41
C GLY A 24 15.14 10.70 -7.72
N ASP A 25 15.85 10.81 -6.59
CA ASP A 25 16.28 9.68 -5.76
C ASP A 25 15.32 9.36 -4.61
N ALA A 26 14.25 10.16 -4.45
CA ALA A 26 13.22 9.94 -3.45
C ALA A 26 12.00 9.21 -4.03
N PHE A 27 11.21 8.61 -3.14
CA PHE A 27 9.93 8.00 -3.46
C PHE A 27 8.80 8.62 -2.64
N TRP A 28 7.68 8.89 -3.30
CA TRP A 28 6.43 9.26 -2.64
C TRP A 28 5.42 8.14 -2.79
N VAL A 29 5.08 7.53 -1.66
CA VAL A 29 4.17 6.39 -1.58
C VAL A 29 2.83 6.87 -1.03
N THR A 30 1.74 6.47 -1.67
CA THR A 30 0.38 6.77 -1.23
C THR A 30 -0.46 5.50 -1.20
N THR A 31 -1.42 5.43 -0.27
CA THR A 31 -2.27 4.25 -0.06
C THR A 31 -3.65 4.63 0.49
N GLY A 32 -4.63 3.74 0.32
CA GLY A 32 -5.89 3.78 1.07
C GLY A 32 -5.70 3.45 2.55
N GLY A 33 -6.73 3.76 3.35
CA GLY A 33 -6.82 3.49 4.79
C GLY A 33 -5.73 4.11 5.68
N GLU A 34 -5.76 3.72 6.95
CA GLU A 34 -4.79 4.08 7.99
C GLU A 34 -3.88 2.87 8.29
N PRO A 35 -2.83 2.62 7.49
CA PRO A 35 -1.82 1.65 7.85
C PRO A 35 -1.02 2.16 9.04
N TYR A 36 -0.70 1.25 9.96
CA TYR A 36 0.19 1.54 11.08
C TYR A 36 1.54 2.06 10.57
N SER A 37 2.26 2.82 11.40
CA SER A 37 3.59 3.37 11.06
C SER A 37 4.65 2.31 10.68
N VAL A 38 4.36 1.02 10.91
CA VAL A 38 5.21 -0.11 10.50
C VAL A 38 5.51 -0.09 9.00
N ILE A 39 4.56 0.28 8.14
CA ILE A 39 4.79 0.34 6.69
C ILE A 39 5.90 1.33 6.33
N GLN A 40 5.88 2.49 6.97
CA GLN A 40 6.90 3.53 6.75
C GLN A 40 8.26 3.06 7.27
N SER A 41 8.26 2.39 8.43
CA SER A 41 9.47 1.89 9.08
C SER A 41 10.12 0.80 8.23
N GLU A 42 9.34 -0.15 7.72
CA GLU A 42 9.85 -1.25 6.91
C GLU A 42 10.35 -0.78 5.54
N LEU A 43 9.61 0.09 4.85
CA LEU A 43 10.07 0.63 3.57
C LEU A 43 11.38 1.41 3.74
N ARG A 44 11.49 2.26 4.77
CA ARG A 44 12.74 3.01 5.04
C ARG A 44 13.90 2.10 5.43
N ARG A 45 13.62 1.00 6.16
CA ARG A 45 14.64 0.00 6.49
C ARG A 45 15.16 -0.74 5.25
N ARG A 46 14.28 -1.06 4.30
CA ARG A 46 14.63 -1.78 3.05
C ARG A 46 15.32 -0.88 2.03
N PHE A 47 14.99 0.42 1.99
CA PHE A 47 15.56 1.39 1.06
C PHE A 47 16.29 2.53 1.80
N PRO A 48 17.34 2.24 2.59
CA PRO A 48 17.97 3.23 3.47
C PRO A 48 18.64 4.40 2.73
N HIS A 49 18.94 4.23 1.44
CA HIS A 49 19.60 5.25 0.61
C HIS A 49 18.62 6.11 -0.19
N HIS A 50 17.32 5.84 -0.11
CA HIS A 50 16.31 6.54 -0.90
C HIS A 50 15.27 7.15 0.05
N PRO A 51 15.14 8.49 0.14
CA PRO A 51 14.13 9.11 0.98
C PRO A 51 12.72 8.65 0.62
N ILE A 52 11.92 8.26 1.62
CA ILE A 52 10.52 7.82 1.43
C ILE A 52 9.56 8.77 2.15
N LEU A 53 8.79 9.49 1.36
CA LEU A 53 7.60 10.23 1.80
C LEU A 53 6.40 9.28 1.72
N PHE A 54 5.63 9.21 2.80
CA PHE A 54 4.49 8.31 2.88
C PHE A 54 3.22 9.09 3.24
N SER A 55 2.22 9.01 2.38
CA SER A 55 0.93 9.69 2.55
C SER A 55 -0.19 8.65 2.62
N PRO A 56 -0.64 8.26 3.82
CA PRO A 56 -1.85 7.46 3.93
C PRO A 56 -3.08 8.28 3.47
N LEU A 57 -4.23 7.63 3.31
CA LEU A 57 -5.52 8.26 3.00
C LEU A 57 -5.65 8.92 1.62
N ALA A 58 -4.88 8.49 0.63
CA ALA A 58 -4.98 9.02 -0.73
C ALA A 58 -6.00 8.28 -1.62
N HIS A 59 -6.41 7.05 -1.24
CA HIS A 59 -7.28 6.17 -2.04
C HIS A 59 -8.45 5.61 -1.23
N ASP A 60 -8.55 4.27 -1.11
CA ASP A 60 -9.66 3.51 -0.54
C ASP A 60 -9.91 3.83 0.94
N PHE A 61 -10.55 4.97 1.19
CA PHE A 61 -10.84 5.51 2.53
C PHE A 61 -11.92 4.71 3.28
N GLN A 62 -12.52 3.72 2.60
CA GLN A 62 -13.57 2.89 3.18
C GLN A 62 -13.00 1.87 4.17
N VAL A 63 -11.77 1.40 3.93
CA VAL A 63 -11.00 0.58 4.89
C VAL A 63 -10.39 1.52 5.92
N ALA A 64 -10.77 1.38 7.20
CA ALA A 64 -10.25 2.28 8.23
C ALA A 64 -8.81 1.95 8.60
N TYR A 65 -8.49 0.71 8.99
CA TYR A 65 -7.16 0.32 9.47
C TYR A 65 -6.60 -0.90 8.73
N LEU A 66 -5.29 -0.85 8.46
CA LEU A 66 -4.48 -2.03 8.12
C LEU A 66 -3.58 -2.36 9.31
N LEU A 67 -3.84 -3.49 9.95
CA LEU A 67 -3.08 -3.93 11.10
C LEU A 67 -1.90 -4.82 10.65
N PRO A 68 -0.77 -4.78 11.37
CA PRO A 68 0.23 -5.82 11.28
C PRO A 68 -0.37 -7.16 11.68
N SER A 69 0.10 -8.25 11.08
CA SER A 69 -0.46 -9.58 11.30
C SER A 69 -0.46 -10.00 12.77
N ASP A 70 0.55 -9.62 13.54
CA ASP A 70 0.67 -9.97 14.95
C ASP A 70 -0.34 -9.24 15.86
N ARG A 71 -1.06 -8.23 15.35
CA ARG A 71 -2.04 -7.42 16.10
C ARG A 71 -3.47 -7.91 15.99
N TYR A 72 -3.79 -8.84 15.08
CA TYR A 72 -5.12 -9.44 14.97
C TYR A 72 -5.42 -10.40 16.15
N GLY A 73 -6.69 -10.52 16.53
CA GLY A 73 -7.15 -11.44 17.59
C GLY A 73 -6.87 -10.95 19.01
N ARG A 74 -6.55 -9.66 19.18
CA ARG A 74 -6.23 -9.06 20.48
C ARG A 74 -7.36 -8.20 21.04
N GLY A 75 -8.49 -8.11 20.34
CA GLY A 75 -9.63 -7.28 20.73
C GLY A 75 -9.31 -5.79 20.66
N LEU A 76 -8.39 -5.39 19.78
CA LEU A 76 -8.06 -3.98 19.59
C LEU A 76 -9.22 -3.27 18.90
N TYR A 77 -9.48 -2.01 19.29
CA TYR A 77 -10.50 -1.18 18.64
C TYR A 77 -10.31 -1.11 17.12
N GLN A 78 -9.06 -1.13 16.66
CA GLN A 78 -8.71 -1.06 15.24
C GLN A 78 -9.10 -2.34 14.46
N GLU A 79 -9.31 -3.47 15.13
CA GLU A 79 -9.81 -4.70 14.49
C GLU A 79 -11.29 -4.54 14.05
N GLU A 80 -12.13 -3.89 14.87
CA GLU A 80 -13.56 -3.71 14.56
C GLU A 80 -13.85 -3.01 13.22
N PRO A 81 -13.15 -1.91 12.84
CA PRO A 81 -13.34 -1.23 11.58
C PRO A 81 -12.41 -1.75 10.45
N SER A 82 -11.59 -2.77 10.71
CA SER A 82 -10.75 -3.40 9.68
C SER A 82 -11.55 -4.49 8.99
N ILE A 83 -11.82 -4.28 7.70
CA ILE A 83 -12.42 -5.29 6.84
C ILE A 83 -11.38 -6.11 6.09
N LEU A 84 -10.09 -5.85 6.32
CA LEU A 84 -9.01 -6.61 5.70
C LEU A 84 -8.54 -7.70 6.65
N ALA A 85 -8.29 -8.87 6.10
CA ALA A 85 -7.81 -10.01 6.86
C ALA A 85 -6.35 -9.82 7.30
N GLN A 86 -5.93 -10.65 8.26
CA GLN A 86 -4.53 -10.78 8.68
C GLN A 86 -3.62 -11.01 7.46
N GLY A 87 -2.45 -10.37 7.44
CA GLY A 87 -1.47 -10.47 6.34
C GLY A 87 -1.58 -9.37 5.28
N CYS A 88 -2.68 -8.62 5.22
CA CYS A 88 -2.88 -7.64 4.15
C CYS A 88 -1.89 -6.47 4.22
N LEU A 89 -1.43 -6.09 5.42
CA LEU A 89 -0.40 -5.06 5.57
C LEU A 89 0.95 -5.51 5.03
N GLU A 90 1.33 -6.75 5.30
CA GLU A 90 2.57 -7.33 4.79
C GLU A 90 2.54 -7.46 3.27
N ILE A 91 1.43 -7.92 2.70
CA ILE A 91 1.23 -7.98 1.24
C ILE A 91 1.39 -6.58 0.61
N LEU A 92 0.80 -5.55 1.24
CA LEU A 92 0.94 -4.17 0.76
C LEU A 92 2.39 -3.67 0.83
N ILE A 93 3.12 -3.99 1.90
CA ILE A 93 4.54 -3.63 2.05
C ILE A 93 5.36 -4.27 0.92
N GLU A 94 5.15 -5.55 0.62
CA GLU A 94 5.86 -6.24 -0.47
C GLU A 94 5.54 -5.61 -1.83
N ALA A 95 4.27 -5.38 -2.14
CA ALA A 95 3.86 -4.78 -3.40
C ALA A 95 4.47 -3.38 -3.62
N ILE A 96 4.52 -2.55 -2.58
CA ILE A 96 5.17 -1.23 -2.66
C ILE A 96 6.69 -1.38 -2.85
N ALA A 97 7.32 -2.32 -2.15
CA ALA A 97 8.75 -2.56 -2.27
C ALA A 97 9.14 -3.05 -3.66
N GLU A 98 8.37 -3.98 -4.23
CA GLU A 98 8.52 -4.44 -5.62
C GLU A 98 8.40 -3.26 -6.59
N ARG A 99 7.40 -2.39 -6.39
CA ARG A 99 7.23 -1.22 -7.26
C ARG A 99 8.39 -0.23 -7.16
N ILE A 100 8.95 -0.02 -5.98
CA ILE A 100 10.17 0.80 -5.81
C ILE A 100 11.34 0.16 -6.57
N MET A 101 11.53 -1.15 -6.46
CA MET A 101 12.59 -1.88 -7.17
C MET A 101 12.46 -1.77 -8.69
N GLU A 102 11.25 -1.89 -9.23
CA GLU A 102 10.98 -1.66 -10.67
C GLU A 102 11.38 -0.24 -11.10
N LEU A 103 10.99 0.77 -10.33
CA LEU A 103 11.32 2.16 -10.62
C LEU A 103 12.82 2.46 -10.50
N LEU A 104 13.54 1.76 -9.62
CA LEU A 104 15.00 1.81 -9.55
C LEU A 104 15.63 1.18 -10.78
N TRP A 105 15.17 -0.01 -11.17
CA TRP A 105 15.65 -0.74 -12.34
C TRP A 105 15.46 0.05 -13.64
N CYS A 106 14.30 0.65 -13.85
CA CYS A 106 14.01 1.44 -15.04
C CYS A 106 14.86 2.70 -15.20
N ALA A 107 15.48 3.21 -14.13
CA ALA A 107 16.36 4.38 -14.23
C ALA A 107 17.85 4.03 -14.32
N LEU A 108 18.21 2.75 -14.33
CA LEU A 108 19.58 2.36 -14.68
C LEU A 108 19.82 2.74 -16.14
N PRO A 109 20.94 3.41 -16.46
CA PRO A 109 21.20 3.87 -17.82
C PRO A 109 21.40 2.67 -18.75
N SER A 110 20.37 2.32 -19.51
CA SER A 110 20.52 1.51 -20.72
C SER A 110 21.03 2.43 -21.84
N SER A 111 22.36 2.55 -21.94
CA SER A 111 23.10 3.34 -22.95
C SER A 111 22.90 4.88 -22.91
N PRO A 112 23.94 5.67 -23.25
CA PRO A 112 23.97 7.13 -23.04
C PRO A 112 23.05 7.97 -23.95
N THR A 113 22.18 7.36 -24.75
CA THR A 113 21.30 8.09 -25.68
C THR A 113 19.82 7.99 -25.31
N SER A 114 19.46 7.22 -24.29
CA SER A 114 18.05 7.09 -23.93
C SER A 114 17.67 8.11 -22.86
N THR A 115 17.14 9.25 -23.29
CA THR A 115 16.21 10.04 -22.48
C THR A 115 14.94 9.21 -22.30
N ALA A 116 15.03 8.12 -21.54
CA ALA A 116 13.91 7.28 -21.21
C ALA A 116 13.11 8.03 -20.15
N THR A 117 12.29 8.96 -20.61
CA THR A 117 11.09 9.35 -19.90
C THR A 117 10.33 8.06 -19.61
N CYS A 118 10.54 7.48 -18.43
CA CYS A 118 9.83 6.30 -17.96
C CYS A 118 8.40 6.71 -17.56
N LEU A 119 7.67 7.35 -18.48
CA LEU A 119 6.23 7.56 -18.43
C LEU A 119 5.56 6.34 -19.07
N HIS A 120 5.59 5.20 -18.38
CA HIS A 120 4.70 4.09 -18.70
C HIS A 120 4.10 3.52 -17.40
N LEU A 121 3.00 4.14 -16.96
CA LEU A 121 1.68 3.52 -16.74
C LEU A 121 0.78 4.44 -15.88
N LYS A 122 -0.54 4.37 -16.16
CA LYS A 122 -1.59 5.16 -15.50
C LYS A 122 -1.87 4.59 -14.10
N PRO A 123 -1.54 5.30 -13.00
CA PRO A 123 -2.05 4.96 -11.66
C PRO A 123 -3.58 5.04 -11.60
N PRO A 124 -4.22 4.50 -10.55
CA PRO A 124 -3.61 3.83 -9.40
C PRO A 124 -3.24 2.37 -9.66
N TRP A 125 -2.20 1.89 -8.98
CA TRP A 125 -1.87 0.47 -8.93
C TRP A 125 -2.76 -0.21 -7.89
N GLN A 126 -3.03 -1.49 -8.09
CA GLN A 126 -3.85 -2.26 -7.16
C GLN A 126 -3.23 -3.62 -6.86
N ILE A 127 -3.42 -4.09 -5.63
CA ILE A 127 -3.29 -5.48 -5.22
C ILE A 127 -4.66 -6.03 -4.86
N TYR A 128 -4.80 -7.35 -4.86
CA TYR A 128 -5.96 -8.01 -4.27
C TYR A 128 -5.60 -8.48 -2.87
N VAL A 129 -6.41 -8.07 -1.89
CA VAL A 129 -6.23 -8.39 -0.48
C VAL A 129 -7.44 -9.17 0.02
N ASN A 130 -7.20 -10.07 0.97
CA ASN A 130 -8.26 -10.86 1.59
C ASN A 130 -9.10 -9.95 2.50
N THR A 131 -10.41 -10.14 2.46
CA THR A 131 -11.37 -9.38 3.25
C THR A 131 -12.05 -10.27 4.29
N LEU A 132 -12.41 -9.66 5.42
CA LEU A 132 -13.26 -10.28 6.44
C LEU A 132 -14.73 -10.10 6.06
N PRO A 133 -15.62 -11.03 6.45
CA PRO A 133 -17.06 -10.90 6.21
C PRO A 133 -17.62 -9.58 6.74
N ILE A 134 -18.41 -8.89 5.92
CA ILE A 134 -19.00 -7.60 6.28
C ILE A 134 -20.24 -7.86 7.16
N PHE A 135 -20.00 -7.93 8.48
CA PHE A 135 -20.98 -8.21 9.55
C PHE A 135 -21.46 -9.68 9.62
N SER A 136 -21.09 -10.35 10.71
CA SER A 136 -21.72 -11.59 11.21
C SER A 136 -22.41 -11.33 12.53
#